data_AF-A0A2A4QIE6-F1
#
_entry.id   AF-A0A2A4QIE6-F1
#
_cell.length_a   1.000
_cell.length_b   1.000
_cell.length_c   1.000
_cell.angle_alpha   90.00
_cell.angle_beta   90.00
_cell.angle_gamma   90.00
#
_symmetry.space_group_name_H-M   'P 1'
#
loop_
_entity.id
_entity.type
_entity.pdbx_description
1 polymer ?
#
loop_
_entity_poly.entity_id
_entity_poly.type
_entity_poly.pdbx_seq_one_letter_code
_entity_poly.pdbx_strand_id
1 'polypeptide(L)'
;MTVTQFQILRRLVFAIIGLVLVSYAAIFITQGMSVNLPPLLPAIVGISGAAILFGVGALSGKPISGAVFDELSKMEWNKALRFGYWFAVALYPVFGLLLARGYVDPKQAFAVMGTLTGGVPLLYYCWLDMRG
;
A
#
# COMPACT_ATOMS: atom_id res chain seq x y z
N MET A 1 -25.34 1.75 -5.05
CA MET A 1 -24.39 1.07 -4.15
C MET A 1 -24.62 1.55 -2.73
N THR A 2 -24.53 0.69 -1.72
CA THR A 2 -24.68 1.09 -0.31
C THR A 2 -23.34 1.55 0.28
N VAL A 3 -23.36 2.24 1.43
CA VAL A 3 -22.16 2.65 2.17
C VAL A 3 -21.27 1.45 2.50
N THR A 4 -21.87 0.38 3.03
CA THR A 4 -21.16 -0.86 3.38
C THR A 4 -20.48 -1.50 2.17
N GLN A 5 -21.16 -1.53 1.01
CA GLN A 5 -20.58 -2.07 -0.22
C GLN A 5 -19.33 -1.28 -0.65
N PHE A 6 -19.36 0.05 -0.53
CA PHE A 6 -18.21 0.88 -0.87
C PHE A 6 -17.07 0.73 0.14
N GLN A 7 -17.37 0.63 1.44
CA GLN A 7 -16.35 0.36 2.47
C GLN A 7 -15.62 -0.96 2.21
N ILE A 8 -16.37 -2.03 1.91
CA ILE A 8 -15.81 -3.33 1.54
C ILE A 8 -14.94 -3.20 0.27
N LEU A 9 -15.44 -2.51 -0.76
CA LEU A 9 -14.67 -2.28 -1.98
C LEU A 9 -13.35 -1.55 -1.70
N ARG A 10 -13.38 -0.45 -0.94
CA ARG A 10 -12.17 0.30 -0.54
C ARG A 10 -11.18 -0.60 0.15
N ARG A 11 -11.64 -1.37 1.14
CA ARG A 11 -10.81 -2.31 1.89
C ARG A 11 -10.19 -3.36 0.97
N LEU A 12 -10.97 -3.95 0.06
CA LEU A 12 -10.47 -4.93 -0.90
C LEU A 12 -9.43 -4.31 -1.85
N VAL A 13 -9.70 -3.13 -2.40
CA VAL A 13 -8.76 -2.43 -3.28
C VAL A 13 -7.45 -2.15 -2.55
N PHE A 14 -7.50 -1.59 -1.34
CA PHE A 14 -6.31 -1.31 -0.54
C PHE A 14 -5.57 -2.60 -0.14
N ALA A 15 -6.29 -3.66 0.23
CA ALA A 15 -5.69 -4.95 0.55
C ALA A 15 -4.98 -5.57 -0.67
N ILE A 16 -5.60 -5.54 -1.84
CA ILE A 16 -5.01 -6.06 -3.08
C ILE A 16 -3.75 -5.28 -3.45
N ILE A 17 -3.81 -3.94 -3.44
CA ILE A 17 -2.63 -3.10 -3.72
C ILE A 17 -1.53 -3.42 -2.72
N GLY A 18 -1.85 -3.41 -1.42
CA GLY A 18 -0.89 -3.69 -0.37
C GLY A 18 -0.23 -5.07 -0.52
N LEU A 19 -1.01 -6.11 -0.81
CA LEU A 19 -0.51 -7.47 -1.02
C LEU A 19 0.38 -7.56 -2.26
N VAL A 20 0.00 -6.93 -3.37
CA VAL A 20 0.82 -6.90 -4.58
C VAL A 20 2.16 -6.21 -4.30
N LEU A 21 2.16 -5.06 -3.64
CA LEU A 21 3.37 -4.31 -3.35
C LEU A 21 4.31 -5.06 -2.39
N VAL A 22 3.77 -5.66 -1.33
CA VAL A 22 4.56 -6.45 -0.38
C VAL A 22 5.09 -7.73 -1.03
N SER A 23 4.28 -8.40 -1.86
CA SER A 23 4.72 -9.59 -2.60
C SER A 23 5.80 -9.25 -3.62
N TYR A 24 5.65 -8.14 -4.33
CA TYR A 24 6.66 -7.64 -5.26
C TYR A 24 7.99 -7.39 -4.54
N ALA A 25 7.94 -6.72 -3.38
CA ALA A 25 9.10 -6.49 -2.53
C ALA A 25 9.76 -7.80 -2.06
N ALA A 26 8.97 -8.77 -1.60
CA ALA A 26 9.44 -10.07 -1.14
C ALA A 26 10.12 -10.87 -2.26
N ILE A 27 9.60 -10.82 -3.48
CA ILE A 27 10.21 -11.46 -4.65
C ILE A 27 11.56 -10.80 -4.95
N PHE A 28 11.64 -9.47 -4.94
CA PHE A 28 12.92 -8.77 -5.16
C PHE A 28 13.94 -9.08 -4.08
N ILE A 29 13.54 -9.20 -2.81
CA ILE A 29 14.45 -9.60 -1.73
C ILE A 29 15.01 -11.01 -1.95
N THR A 30 14.17 -11.96 -2.38
CA THR A 30 14.54 -13.38 -2.48
C THR A 30 15.25 -13.75 -3.79
N GLN A 31 14.90 -13.09 -4.90
CA GLN A 31 15.39 -13.42 -6.24
C GLN A 31 16.33 -12.36 -6.83
N GLY A 32 16.53 -11.24 -6.13
CA GLY A 32 17.38 -10.14 -6.59
C GLY A 32 16.86 -9.46 -7.85
N MET A 33 17.75 -8.75 -8.56
CA MET A 33 17.43 -8.03 -9.80
C MET A 33 17.38 -8.94 -11.04
N SER A 34 17.72 -10.23 -10.91
CA SER A 34 17.61 -11.22 -12.01
C SER A 34 16.17 -11.63 -12.32
N VAL A 35 15.21 -11.28 -11.45
CA VAL A 35 13.81 -11.59 -11.69
C VAL A 35 13.24 -10.69 -12.79
N ASN A 36 12.57 -11.31 -13.77
CA ASN A 36 11.88 -10.59 -14.84
C ASN A 36 10.46 -10.19 -14.40
N LEU A 37 10.38 -9.26 -13.44
CA LEU A 37 9.11 -8.66 -13.04
C LEU A 37 8.90 -7.32 -13.76
N PRO A 38 7.65 -6.99 -14.18
CA PRO A 38 7.38 -5.71 -14.80
C PRO A 38 7.65 -4.55 -13.82
N PRO A 39 8.56 -3.62 -14.12
CA PRO A 39 8.96 -2.56 -13.19
C PRO A 39 7.83 -1.57 -12.88
N LEU A 40 6.86 -1.46 -13.78
CA LEU A 40 5.69 -0.59 -13.62
C LEU A 40 4.51 -1.27 -12.92
N LEU A 41 4.61 -2.56 -12.55
CA LEU A 41 3.52 -3.27 -11.91
C LEU A 41 3.01 -2.55 -10.63
N PRO A 42 3.88 -2.10 -9.71
CA PRO A 42 3.45 -1.29 -8.55
C PRO A 42 2.62 -0.06 -8.94
N ALA A 43 3.06 0.68 -9.96
CA ALA A 43 2.43 1.92 -10.40
C ALA A 43 1.07 1.64 -11.06
N ILE A 44 1.01 0.64 -11.95
CA ILE A 44 -0.23 0.24 -12.64
C ILE A 44 -1.27 -0.17 -11.61
N VAL A 45 -0.91 -1.01 -10.64
CA VAL A 45 -1.86 -1.50 -9.62
C VAL A 45 -2.36 -0.36 -8.73
N GLY A 46 -1.47 0.55 -8.32
CA GLY A 46 -1.87 1.75 -7.56
C GLY A 46 -2.81 2.67 -8.33
N ILE A 47 -2.48 2.97 -9.60
CA ILE A 47 -3.30 3.84 -10.47
C ILE A 47 -4.65 3.20 -10.77
N SER A 48 -4.69 1.91 -11.11
CA SER A 48 -5.94 1.18 -11.34
C SER A 48 -6.84 1.18 -10.10
N GLY A 49 -6.26 0.93 -8.92
CA GLY A 49 -7.01 1.00 -7.67
C GLY A 49 -7.57 2.40 -7.38
N ALA A 50 -6.76 3.44 -7.59
CA ALA A 50 -7.22 4.82 -7.46
C ALA A 50 -8.37 5.13 -8.45
N ALA A 51 -8.22 4.77 -9.73
CA ALA A 51 -9.25 4.96 -10.74
C ALA A 51 -10.57 4.25 -10.38
N ILE A 52 -10.51 3.04 -9.84
CA ILE A 52 -11.69 2.30 -9.35
C ILE A 52 -12.38 3.09 -8.22
N LEU A 53 -11.64 3.51 -7.19
CA LEU A 53 -12.24 4.18 -6.04
C LEU A 53 -12.79 5.57 -6.41
N PHE A 54 -12.09 6.33 -7.25
CA PHE A 54 -12.57 7.61 -7.74
C PHE A 54 -13.81 7.45 -8.64
N GLY A 55 -13.78 6.51 -9.58
CA GLY A 55 -14.92 6.25 -10.47
C GLY A 55 -16.16 5.82 -9.70
N VAL A 56 -16.00 4.89 -8.76
CA VAL A 56 -17.10 4.43 -7.92
C VAL A 56 -17.60 5.53 -6.97
N GLY A 57 -16.70 6.35 -6.42
CA GLY A 57 -17.06 7.51 -5.61
C GLY A 57 -17.86 8.55 -6.37
N ALA A 58 -17.51 8.81 -7.63
CA ALA A 58 -18.24 9.72 -8.52
C ALA A 58 -19.66 9.20 -8.81
N LEU A 59 -19.82 7.89 -9.03
CA LEU A 59 -21.11 7.27 -9.33
C LEU A 59 -22.03 7.11 -8.10
N SER A 60 -21.47 7.06 -6.88
CA SER A 60 -22.24 6.78 -5.66
C SER A 60 -22.91 8.01 -5.04
N GLY A 61 -22.56 9.22 -5.51
CA GLY A 61 -23.09 10.47 -4.96
C GLY A 61 -22.45 10.89 -3.63
N LYS A 62 -22.58 12.19 -3.32
CA LYS A 62 -21.94 12.83 -2.16
C LYS A 62 -22.28 12.18 -0.79
N PRO A 63 -23.53 11.78 -0.50
CA PRO A 63 -23.87 11.23 0.81
C PRO A 63 -23.14 9.90 1.10
N ILE A 64 -23.10 9.01 0.12
CA ILE A 64 -22.45 7.70 0.26
C ILE A 64 -20.94 7.86 0.31
N SER A 65 -20.36 8.66 -0.59
CA SER A 65 -18.92 8.94 -0.59
C SER A 65 -18.47 9.62 0.70
N GLY A 66 -19.24 10.60 1.20
CA GLY A 66 -18.96 11.28 2.47
C GLY A 66 -19.00 10.35 3.68
N ALA A 67 -19.95 9.41 3.72
CA ALA A 67 -20.05 8.42 4.79
C ALA A 67 -18.91 7.39 4.75
N VAL A 68 -18.37 7.08 3.57
CA VAL A 68 -17.24 6.15 3.42
C VAL A 68 -15.93 6.79 3.88
N PHE A 69 -15.76 8.10 3.62
CA PHE A 69 -14.59 8.89 4.01
C PHE A 69 -14.89 9.83 5.19
N ASP A 70 -15.62 9.30 6.16
CA ASP A 70 -16.01 9.96 7.41
C ASP A 70 -14.83 10.20 8.37
N GLU A 71 -15.14 10.64 9.59
CA GLU A 71 -14.12 10.95 10.60
C GLU A 71 -13.37 9.71 11.10
N LEU A 72 -14.06 8.57 11.23
CA LEU A 72 -13.45 7.31 11.66
C LEU A 72 -12.40 6.85 10.66
N SER A 73 -12.77 6.78 9.37
CA SER A 73 -11.83 6.39 8.31
C SER A 73 -10.64 7.35 8.18
N LYS A 74 -10.84 8.66 8.38
CA LYS A 74 -9.74 9.63 8.45
C LYS A 74 -8.82 9.40 9.63
N MET A 75 -9.37 9.11 10.81
CA MET A 75 -8.57 8.80 12.00
C MET A 75 -7.73 7.54 11.78
N GLU A 76 -8.33 6.48 11.24
CA GLU A 76 -7.62 5.23 10.93
C GLU A 76 -6.55 5.42 9.86
N TRP A 77 -6.84 6.21 8.83
CA TRP A 77 -5.87 6.57 7.81
C TRP A 77 -4.68 7.33 8.40
N ASN A 78 -4.91 8.29 9.30
CA ASN A 78 -3.83 9.01 9.98
C ASN A 78 -2.98 8.09 10.86
N LYS A 79 -3.58 7.11 11.55
CA LYS A 79 -2.84 6.08 12.30
C LYS A 79 -1.98 5.25 11.35
N ALA A 80 -2.52 4.86 10.20
CA ALA A 80 -1.78 4.11 9.20
C ALA A 80 -0.64 4.89 8.56
N LEU A 81 -0.83 6.18 8.27
CA LEU A 81 0.23 7.05 7.79
C LEU A 81 1.34 7.24 8.84
N ARG A 82 1.00 7.42 10.11
CA ARG A 82 1.99 7.53 11.18
C ARG A 82 2.80 6.25 11.33
N PHE A 83 2.14 5.09 11.27
CA PHE A 83 2.83 3.80 11.25
C PHE A 83 3.73 3.68 10.02
N GLY A 84 3.21 4.01 8.84
CA GLY A 84 3.94 3.99 7.57
C GLY A 84 5.18 4.87 7.56
N TYR A 85 5.09 6.06 8.13
CA TYR A 85 6.23 6.97 8.30
C TYR A 85 7.35 6.31 9.10
N TRP A 86 7.04 5.81 10.31
CA TRP A 86 8.04 5.17 11.16
C TRP A 86 8.58 3.87 10.56
N PHE A 87 7.73 3.12 9.88
CA PHE A 87 8.12 1.93 9.14
C PHE A 87 9.11 2.29 8.02
N ALA A 88 8.84 3.32 7.22
CA ALA A 88 9.74 3.80 6.18
C ALA A 88 11.08 4.28 6.76
N VAL A 89 11.04 5.04 7.86
CA VAL A 89 12.25 5.47 8.58
C VAL A 89 13.08 4.26 9.04
N ALA A 90 12.42 3.21 9.56
CA ALA A 90 13.10 1.99 10.00
C ALA A 90 13.71 1.17 8.85
N LEU A 91 13.21 1.31 7.61
CA LEU A 91 13.80 0.64 6.45
C LEU A 91 15.21 1.16 6.13
N TYR A 92 15.51 2.44 6.36
CA TYR A 92 16.83 3.01 6.07
C TYR A 92 17.98 2.33 6.82
N PRO A 93 17.97 2.20 8.17
CA PRO A 93 19.04 1.51 8.88
C PRO A 93 19.09 0.01 8.53
N VAL A 94 17.94 -0.64 8.31
CA VAL A 94 17.89 -2.06 7.91
C VAL A 94 18.56 -2.27 6.55
N PHE A 95 18.13 -1.53 5.52
CA PHE A 95 18.71 -1.63 4.17
C PHE A 95 20.11 -1.06 4.09
N GLY A 96 20.46 -0.06 4.91
CA GLY A 96 21.84 0.43 5.04
C GLY A 96 22.80 -0.66 5.50
N LEU A 97 22.41 -1.47 6.48
CA LEU A 97 23.20 -2.62 6.93
C LEU A 97 23.26 -3.74 5.87
N LEU A 98 22.17 -3.99 5.14
CA LEU A 98 22.14 -4.99 4.07
C LEU A 98 23.04 -4.59 2.90
N LEU A 99 23.02 -3.30 2.51
CA LEU A 99 23.89 -2.73 1.49
C LEU A 99 25.36 -2.79 1.92
N ALA A 100 25.67 -2.40 3.16
CA ALA A 100 27.04 -2.43 3.67
C ALA A 100 27.66 -3.84 3.69
N ARG A 101 26.84 -4.88 3.81
CA ARG A 101 27.27 -6.28 3.77
C ARG A 101 27.18 -6.92 2.38
N GLY A 102 26.73 -6.18 1.37
CA GLY A 102 26.58 -6.70 0.00
C GLY A 102 25.45 -7.72 -0.16
N TYR A 103 24.47 -7.76 0.74
CA TYR A 103 23.32 -8.68 0.62
C TYR A 103 22.29 -8.22 -0.41
N VAL A 104 22.24 -6.92 -0.70
CA VAL A 104 21.32 -6.31 -1.66
C VAL A 104 22.04 -5.26 -2.48
N ASP A 105 21.65 -5.11 -3.74
CA ASP A 105 22.14 -4.01 -4.59
C ASP A 105 21.39 -2.71 -4.30
N PRO A 106 21.98 -1.52 -4.56
CA PRO A 106 21.30 -0.24 -4.38
C PRO A 106 19.95 -0.16 -5.12
N LYS A 107 19.90 -0.63 -6.37
CA LYS A 107 18.67 -0.65 -7.17
C LYS A 107 17.58 -1.52 -6.54
N GLN A 108 17.95 -2.69 -6.03
CA GLN A 108 17.05 -3.60 -5.33
C GLN A 108 16.55 -2.98 -4.04
N ALA A 109 17.44 -2.37 -3.25
CA ALA A 109 17.10 -1.69 -2.01
C ALA A 109 16.05 -0.59 -2.24
N PHE A 110 16.25 0.30 -3.21
CA PHE A 110 15.28 1.36 -3.51
C PHE A 110 13.93 0.81 -3.99
N ALA A 111 13.93 -0.21 -4.86
CA ALA A 111 12.70 -0.81 -5.35
C ALA A 111 11.88 -1.45 -4.22
N VAL A 112 12.56 -2.20 -3.35
CA VAL A 112 11.95 -2.88 -2.20
C VAL A 112 11.49 -1.87 -1.15
N MET A 113 12.31 -0.89 -0.80
CA MET A 113 11.94 0.13 0.19
C MET A 113 10.75 0.97 -0.27
N GLY A 114 10.72 1.37 -1.55
CA GLY A 114 9.64 2.15 -2.12
C GLY A 114 8.31 1.37 -2.13
N THR A 115 8.35 0.11 -2.56
CA THR A 115 7.15 -0.75 -2.60
C THR A 115 6.63 -1.11 -1.21
N LEU A 116 7.52 -1.42 -0.25
CA LEU A 116 7.13 -1.66 1.14
C LEU A 116 6.53 -0.41 1.79
N THR A 117 7.11 0.78 1.54
CA THR A 117 6.60 2.05 2.06
C THR A 117 5.19 2.36 1.55
N GLY A 118 4.87 1.99 0.30
CA GLY A 118 3.51 2.13 -0.23
C GLY A 118 2.55 1.03 0.24
N GLY A 119 3.00 -0.22 0.30
CA GLY A 119 2.12 -1.38 0.53
C GLY A 119 1.77 -1.62 1.99
N VAL A 120 2.75 -1.51 2.89
CA VAL A 120 2.57 -1.83 4.31
C VAL A 120 1.54 -0.93 5.00
N PRO A 121 1.50 0.39 4.77
CA PRO A 121 0.49 1.25 5.38
C PRO A 121 -0.93 0.94 4.88
N LEU A 122 -1.09 0.52 3.62
CA LEU A 122 -2.39 0.10 3.08
C LEU A 122 -2.91 -1.16 3.76
N LEU A 123 -2.04 -2.16 3.96
CA LEU A 123 -2.39 -3.37 4.71
C LEU A 123 -2.71 -3.06 6.17
N TYR A 124 -1.92 -2.19 6.80
CA TYR A 124 -2.15 -1.78 8.17
C TYR A 124 -3.46 -1.00 8.33
N TYR A 125 -3.79 -0.13 7.36
CA TYR A 125 -5.10 0.52 7.29
C TYR A 125 -6.23 -0.51 7.22
N CYS A 126 -6.14 -1.50 6.32
CA CYS A 126 -7.16 -2.55 6.21
C CYS A 126 -7.32 -3.35 7.52
N TRP A 127 -6.22 -3.56 8.26
CA TRP A 127 -6.26 -4.20 9.56
C TRP A 127 -6.94 -3.36 10.63
N LEU A 128 -6.76 -2.04 10.62
CA LEU A 128 -7.49 -1.11 11.49
C LEU A 128 -8.99 -1.10 11.16
N ASP A 129 -9.33 -0.95 9.87
CA ASP A 129 -10.71 -0.91 9.33
C ASP A 129 -11.47 -2.24 9.54
N MET A 130 -10.79 -3.34 9.88
CA MET A 130 -11.40 -4.61 10.31
C MET A 130 -11.66 -4.71 11.82
N ARG A 131 -11.03 -3.84 12.62
CA ARG A 131 -11.14 -3.83 14.09
C ARG A 131 -12.11 -2.77 14.60
N GLY A 132 -12.45 -1.78 13.78
CA GLY A 132 -13.42 -0.72 14.04
C GLY A 132 -14.78 -1.05 13.46
#